data_AF-A0AA42T408-F1
#
_entry.id   AF-A0AA42T408-F1
#
_cell.length_a   1.000
_cell.length_b   1.000
_cell.length_c   1.000
_cell.angle_alpha   90.00
_cell.angle_beta   90.00
_cell.angle_gamma   90.00
#
_symmetry.space_group_name_H-M   'P 1'
#
loop_
_entity.id
_entity.type
_entity.pdbx_description
1 polymer ?
#
loop_
_entity_poly.entity_id
_entity_poly.type
_entity_poly.pdbx_seq_one_letter_code
_entity_poly.pdbx_strand_id
1 'polypeptide(L)'
;MDRNLLLNYNIEISRKSFFPSIVNGSKGFVIESNVQINNGLFDIEFIGGFSKIGGGNSLITHTKSIGRFTTIERNVNIGMVVAPENFITSSFHFRNESTLEKLENKFFENNVDNILDAQKQFFSSVSNDKIVIGHDVFIGCGTIVHRGVSIGHGSIIRANSVLYDNVPPYAIVEGNPGKIIGFRFSPEVISKILDLRWWAYDIFVLDNVKFDNVYQAIDQIYYNIRNGEKVNFLNNYLVSSKEIRNVDFLNIELLTDNKFLPVYVKVAEIDITLDFNNLHERNYFFSENNKRYGIDALIAKEFIKIGDVVLDAGANIGYTALHYLLNGADRVYAFEPVVEHYNRLIELKTEKILKYNLALGNENTISEIFLSTTHRQGSTLKKEMIEHFPKVFGQKPKTQLVEVVQLDKMFLDAHFNFMKIDVEGSEVDFLEGAISHLAFEKLHTLQIELYPEYFDKAHRILLNFFTFVYRVGIDYLENKLIFLSVDKNINNYDKSFQPPMYIYTKSEIKKN
;
A
#
# COMPACT_ATOMS: atom_id res chain seq x y z
N MET A 1 24.68 13.73 -26.11
CA MET A 1 24.99 12.43 -25.51
C MET A 1 23.69 11.80 -25.08
N ASP A 2 23.26 10.78 -25.81
CA ASP A 2 22.01 10.05 -25.61
C ASP A 2 21.85 9.58 -24.16
N ARG A 3 20.88 10.16 -23.43
CA ARG A 3 20.43 9.72 -22.11
C ARG A 3 19.34 8.64 -22.22
N ASN A 4 19.46 7.77 -23.24
CA ASN A 4 18.68 6.53 -23.39
C ASN A 4 19.52 5.33 -22.95
N LEU A 5 20.18 5.45 -21.80
CA LEU A 5 20.65 4.27 -21.07
C LEU A 5 19.41 3.62 -20.45
N LEU A 6 18.75 2.81 -21.26
CA LEU A 6 17.94 1.69 -20.83
C LEU A 6 18.75 0.93 -19.76
N LEU A 7 18.50 1.22 -18.48
CA LEU A 7 18.80 0.27 -17.42
C LEU A 7 18.03 -0.99 -17.83
N ASN A 8 18.76 -2.04 -18.22
CA ASN A 8 18.16 -3.34 -18.46
C ASN A 8 17.49 -3.77 -17.15
N TYR A 9 16.17 -3.57 -17.06
CA TYR A 9 15.32 -3.90 -15.92
C TYR A 9 15.21 -5.43 -15.80
N ASN A 10 16.27 -6.07 -15.31
CA ASN A 10 16.42 -7.51 -15.28
C ASN A 10 16.02 -8.07 -13.91
N ILE A 11 15.19 -9.10 -13.90
CA ILE A 11 15.17 -10.08 -12.80
C ILE A 11 16.19 -11.14 -13.18
N GLU A 12 17.31 -11.18 -12.46
CA GLU A 12 18.40 -12.12 -12.74
C GLU A 12 18.27 -13.36 -11.86
N ILE A 13 18.05 -14.51 -12.52
CA ILE A 13 17.99 -15.82 -11.86
C ILE A 13 19.26 -16.58 -12.22
N SER A 14 20.06 -16.93 -11.21
CA SER A 14 21.36 -17.55 -11.44
C SER A 14 21.20 -19.00 -11.95
N ARG A 15 21.57 -19.25 -13.22
CA ARG A 15 21.44 -20.53 -13.95
C ARG A 15 22.34 -21.70 -13.47
N LYS A 16 22.92 -21.66 -12.26
CA LYS A 16 24.01 -22.58 -11.86
C LYS A 16 23.61 -23.78 -10.99
N SER A 17 22.33 -24.18 -10.90
CA SER A 17 21.99 -25.46 -10.26
C SER A 17 20.95 -26.27 -11.00
N PHE A 18 21.11 -27.59 -10.91
CA PHE A 18 20.21 -28.65 -11.40
C PHE A 18 18.81 -28.70 -10.74
N PHE A 19 18.48 -27.75 -9.84
CA PHE A 19 17.20 -27.67 -9.16
C PHE A 19 16.50 -26.34 -9.47
N PRO A 20 15.22 -26.34 -9.85
CA PRO A 20 14.48 -25.10 -10.09
C PRO A 20 14.35 -24.31 -8.79
N SER A 21 14.57 -22.99 -8.85
CA SER A 21 14.10 -22.09 -7.79
C SER A 21 12.58 -22.17 -7.82
N ILE A 22 11.93 -22.48 -6.70
CA ILE A 22 10.46 -22.53 -6.63
C ILE A 22 10.03 -21.40 -5.70
N VAL A 23 9.37 -20.38 -6.27
CA VAL A 23 8.62 -19.39 -5.50
C VAL A 23 7.16 -19.85 -5.48
N ASN A 24 6.73 -20.45 -4.37
CA ASN A 24 5.36 -20.88 -4.14
C ASN A 24 4.68 -19.86 -3.21
N GLY A 25 3.92 -18.93 -3.80
CA GLY A 25 2.95 -18.14 -3.03
C GLY A 25 1.57 -18.75 -3.21
N SER A 26 0.97 -19.31 -2.16
CA SER A 26 -0.40 -19.86 -2.22
C SER A 26 -1.48 -18.79 -2.48
N LYS A 27 -1.11 -17.50 -2.52
CA LYS A 27 -1.99 -16.35 -2.75
C LYS A 27 -1.49 -15.37 -3.84
N GLY A 28 -0.53 -15.79 -4.67
CA GLY A 28 0.18 -14.90 -5.60
C GLY A 28 1.42 -14.26 -4.97
N PHE A 29 2.29 -13.68 -5.79
CA PHE A 29 3.51 -13.00 -5.35
C PHE A 29 3.76 -11.73 -6.20
N VAL A 30 4.44 -10.76 -5.61
CA VAL A 30 4.86 -9.52 -6.26
C VAL A 30 6.35 -9.31 -6.12
N ILE A 31 7.04 -9.09 -7.23
CA ILE A 31 8.48 -8.82 -7.27
C ILE A 31 8.71 -7.50 -8.01
N GLU A 32 9.38 -6.56 -7.35
CA GLU A 32 9.87 -5.32 -7.98
C GLU A 32 11.04 -5.59 -8.93
N SER A 33 11.31 -4.68 -9.85
CA SER A 33 12.44 -4.80 -10.78
C SER A 33 13.81 -4.74 -10.07
N ASN A 34 14.84 -5.27 -10.75
CA ASN A 34 16.22 -5.33 -10.27
C ASN A 34 16.41 -6.21 -9.01
N VAL A 35 15.67 -7.32 -8.93
CA VAL A 35 15.86 -8.33 -7.89
C VAL A 35 16.69 -9.48 -8.43
N GLN A 36 17.70 -9.90 -7.68
CA GLN A 36 18.46 -11.12 -7.93
C GLN A 36 17.92 -12.24 -7.04
N ILE A 37 17.41 -13.32 -7.66
CA ILE A 37 16.94 -14.51 -6.93
C ILE A 37 17.87 -15.66 -7.27
N ASN A 38 18.58 -16.15 -6.25
CA ASN A 38 19.43 -17.33 -6.37
C ASN A 38 18.65 -18.57 -5.91
N ASN A 39 19.22 -19.76 -6.15
CA ASN A 39 18.54 -21.03 -5.88
C ASN A 39 18.08 -21.16 -4.42
N GLY A 40 16.86 -21.69 -4.25
CA GLY A 40 16.22 -21.94 -2.96
C GLY A 40 14.74 -22.27 -3.11
N LEU A 41 14.09 -22.54 -1.99
CA LEU A 41 12.63 -22.70 -1.88
C LEU A 41 12.05 -21.49 -1.16
N PHE A 42 11.14 -20.79 -1.83
CA PHE A 42 10.63 -19.50 -1.38
C PHE A 42 9.10 -19.47 -1.32
N ASP A 43 8.52 -19.10 -0.19
CA ASP A 43 7.11 -18.74 0.01
C ASP A 43 7.09 -17.32 0.59
N ILE A 44 7.05 -16.34 -0.33
CA ILE A 44 7.20 -14.90 -0.08
C ILE A 44 6.12 -14.17 -0.89
N GLU A 45 5.34 -13.29 -0.25
CA GLU A 45 4.29 -12.54 -0.96
C GLU A 45 4.85 -11.31 -1.70
N PHE A 46 5.86 -10.63 -1.15
CA PHE A 46 6.45 -9.43 -1.74
C PHE A 46 7.99 -9.38 -1.64
N ILE A 47 8.67 -9.06 -2.74
CA ILE A 47 10.12 -8.80 -2.78
C ILE A 47 10.38 -7.42 -3.40
N GLY A 48 10.96 -6.52 -2.60
CA GLY A 48 11.35 -5.19 -3.02
C GLY A 48 12.60 -5.18 -3.90
N GLY A 49 12.69 -4.21 -4.79
CA GLY A 49 13.71 -4.04 -5.82
C GLY A 49 15.10 -3.79 -5.26
N PHE A 50 16.11 -4.00 -6.11
CA PHE A 50 17.52 -3.90 -5.75
C PHE A 50 17.95 -4.87 -4.62
N SER A 51 17.18 -5.94 -4.43
CA SER A 51 17.44 -6.95 -3.40
C SER A 51 18.08 -8.19 -4.01
N LYS A 52 18.89 -8.88 -3.21
CA LYS A 52 19.48 -10.18 -3.54
C LYS A 52 18.99 -11.21 -2.53
N ILE A 53 18.38 -12.29 -3.02
CA ILE A 53 17.75 -13.30 -2.17
C ILE A 53 18.38 -14.68 -2.38
N GLY A 54 18.86 -15.25 -1.29
CA GLY A 54 19.13 -16.68 -1.14
C GLY A 54 20.35 -17.19 -1.90
N GLY A 55 20.29 -18.47 -2.26
CA GLY A 55 21.39 -19.27 -2.81
C GLY A 55 21.65 -20.53 -1.98
N GLY A 56 22.23 -21.56 -2.60
CA GLY A 56 22.47 -22.84 -1.93
C GLY A 56 21.16 -23.52 -1.51
N ASN A 57 21.09 -23.98 -0.25
CA ASN A 57 19.92 -24.65 0.32
C ASN A 57 19.02 -23.69 1.10
N SER A 58 18.87 -22.44 0.63
CA SER A 58 18.03 -21.46 1.34
C SER A 58 16.56 -21.86 1.30
N LEU A 59 15.90 -21.78 2.45
CA LEU A 59 14.47 -22.03 2.64
C LEU A 59 13.84 -20.80 3.28
N ILE A 60 13.10 -19.99 2.52
CA ILE A 60 12.45 -18.77 3.03
C ILE A 60 10.96 -18.97 2.90
N THR A 61 10.27 -19.18 4.01
CA THR A 61 8.84 -19.51 4.01
C THR A 61 8.08 -18.61 4.96
N HIS A 62 6.75 -18.60 4.87
CA HIS A 62 5.89 -17.86 5.79
C HIS A 62 6.29 -16.37 5.88
N THR A 63 6.75 -15.80 4.77
CA THR A 63 7.28 -14.44 4.71
C THR A 63 6.30 -13.56 3.96
N LYS A 64 5.86 -12.48 4.61
CA LYS A 64 4.98 -11.49 4.00
C LYS A 64 5.76 -10.63 3.02
N SER A 65 6.86 -10.04 3.47
CA SER A 65 7.60 -9.11 2.64
C SER A 65 9.09 -9.09 2.94
N ILE A 66 9.86 -8.81 1.89
CA ILE A 66 11.27 -8.46 1.96
C ILE A 66 11.41 -7.06 1.34
N GLY A 67 11.90 -6.10 2.11
CA GLY A 67 12.04 -4.72 1.66
C GLY A 67 13.15 -4.54 0.62
N ARG A 68 13.07 -3.44 -0.13
CA ARG A 68 14.08 -2.98 -1.11
C ARG A 68 15.50 -2.93 -0.54
N PHE A 69 16.49 -3.08 -1.42
CA PHE A 69 17.92 -3.02 -1.09
C PHE A 69 18.37 -4.06 -0.05
N THR A 70 17.60 -5.14 0.11
CA THR A 70 17.89 -6.16 1.11
C THR A 70 18.78 -7.25 0.53
N THR A 71 19.77 -7.66 1.29
CA THR A 71 20.65 -8.78 0.94
C THR A 71 20.43 -9.94 1.92
N ILE A 72 19.95 -11.06 1.39
CA ILE A 72 19.88 -12.34 2.09
C ILE A 72 20.87 -13.29 1.45
N GLU A 73 21.89 -13.68 2.19
CA GLU A 73 22.92 -14.57 1.70
C GLU A 73 22.45 -16.03 1.59
N ARG A 74 23.34 -16.90 1.11
CA ARG A 74 23.07 -18.33 0.91
C ARG A 74 22.88 -19.11 2.20
N ASN A 75 22.20 -20.26 2.08
CA ASN A 75 21.90 -21.19 3.16
C ASN A 75 21.17 -20.53 4.35
N VAL A 76 20.28 -19.58 4.07
CA VAL A 76 19.47 -18.92 5.09
C VAL A 76 18.11 -19.60 5.18
N ASN A 77 17.66 -19.88 6.41
CA ASN A 77 16.40 -20.56 6.70
C ASN A 77 15.46 -19.65 7.48
N ILE A 78 14.35 -19.23 6.87
CA ILE A 78 13.39 -18.29 7.42
C ILE A 78 12.00 -18.95 7.46
N GLY A 79 11.28 -18.73 8.55
CA GLY A 79 9.97 -19.33 8.80
C GLY A 79 10.04 -20.67 9.52
N MET A 80 11.13 -20.92 10.27
CA MET A 80 11.33 -22.17 10.98
C MET A 80 10.42 -22.27 12.21
N VAL A 81 9.98 -23.49 12.50
CA VAL A 81 9.09 -23.82 13.61
C VAL A 81 9.86 -24.63 14.64
N VAL A 82 9.62 -24.37 15.93
CA VAL A 82 10.12 -25.18 17.04
C VAL A 82 9.06 -26.20 17.43
N ALA A 83 9.48 -27.42 17.75
CA ALA A 83 8.57 -28.42 18.30
C ALA A 83 8.15 -28.01 19.73
N PRO A 84 6.87 -28.18 20.11
CA PRO A 84 6.44 -28.02 21.48
C PRO A 84 7.25 -28.89 22.45
N GLU A 85 7.74 -28.26 23.52
CA GLU A 85 8.56 -28.91 24.55
C GLU A 85 7.73 -29.71 25.56
N ASN A 86 6.42 -29.47 25.61
CA ASN A 86 5.48 -30.11 26.53
C ASN A 86 4.79 -31.36 25.96
N PHE A 87 5.25 -31.87 24.81
CA PHE A 87 4.68 -33.07 24.20
C PHE A 87 5.53 -34.29 24.58
N ILE A 88 4.88 -35.43 24.85
CA ILE A 88 5.57 -36.69 25.19
C ILE A 88 6.43 -37.24 24.02
N THR A 89 6.14 -36.83 22.78
CA THR A 89 6.92 -37.21 21.59
C THR A 89 7.01 -36.05 20.61
N SER A 90 8.19 -35.89 19.99
CA SER A 90 8.46 -34.95 18.90
C SER A 90 8.18 -35.53 17.51
N SER A 91 7.79 -36.81 17.42
CA SER A 91 7.54 -37.48 16.16
C SER A 91 6.36 -36.86 15.41
N PHE A 92 6.62 -36.51 14.15
CA PHE A 92 5.63 -35.95 13.22
C PHE A 92 4.43 -36.88 13.00
N HIS A 93 4.63 -38.19 13.10
CA HIS A 93 3.57 -39.19 12.88
C HIS A 93 2.40 -39.00 13.84
N PHE A 94 2.65 -38.59 15.10
CA PHE A 94 1.60 -38.44 16.11
C PHE A 94 1.00 -37.02 16.14
N ARG A 95 1.21 -36.24 15.08
CA ARG A 95 0.68 -34.88 14.90
C ARG A 95 0.15 -34.65 13.47
N ASN A 96 0.04 -35.71 12.65
CA ASN A 96 -0.46 -35.63 11.28
C ASN A 96 -1.31 -36.85 10.93
N GLU A 97 -2.61 -36.61 10.78
CA GLU A 97 -3.63 -37.58 10.38
C GLU A 97 -3.22 -38.41 9.15
N SER A 98 -2.80 -37.74 8.08
CA SER A 98 -2.48 -38.36 6.78
C SER A 98 -1.31 -39.35 6.82
N THR A 99 -0.50 -39.32 7.88
CA THR A 99 0.66 -40.21 8.02
C THR A 99 0.30 -41.51 8.72
N LEU A 100 -0.72 -41.48 9.58
CA LEU A 100 -1.21 -42.66 10.32
C LEU A 100 -2.39 -43.32 9.62
N GLU A 101 -3.20 -42.57 8.88
CA GLU A 101 -4.30 -43.12 8.06
C GLU A 101 -3.80 -44.13 7.02
N LYS A 102 -2.58 -43.94 6.49
CA LYS A 102 -1.93 -44.87 5.55
C LYS A 102 -1.49 -46.20 6.20
N LEU A 103 -1.49 -46.27 7.52
CA LEU A 103 -1.26 -47.49 8.26
C LEU A 103 -2.65 -48.03 8.63
N GLU A 104 -3.19 -48.97 7.86
CA GLU A 104 -4.44 -49.68 8.18
C GLU A 104 -4.30 -50.41 9.53
N ASN A 105 -4.50 -49.70 10.63
CA ASN A 105 -4.17 -50.19 11.95
C ASN A 105 -5.14 -49.64 13.00
N LYS A 106 -5.69 -50.57 13.81
CA LYS A 106 -6.56 -50.30 14.97
C LYS A 106 -6.00 -49.22 15.91
N PHE A 107 -4.69 -49.01 15.92
CA PHE A 107 -4.07 -47.94 16.67
C PHE A 107 -4.58 -46.55 16.27
N PHE A 108 -4.68 -46.23 14.98
CA PHE A 108 -5.12 -44.91 14.53
C PHE A 108 -6.59 -44.69 14.86
N GLU A 109 -7.45 -45.66 14.51
CA GLU A 109 -8.89 -45.61 14.81
C GLU A 109 -9.18 -45.36 16.30
N ASN A 110 -8.42 -46.03 17.19
CA ASN A 110 -8.61 -45.88 18.63
C ASN A 110 -8.07 -44.57 19.22
N ASN A 111 -7.25 -43.82 18.48
CA ASN A 111 -6.51 -42.65 19.01
C ASN A 111 -6.66 -41.39 18.16
N VAL A 112 -7.49 -41.40 17.12
CA VAL A 112 -7.63 -40.28 16.15
C VAL A 112 -7.93 -38.96 16.84
N ASP A 113 -8.85 -38.93 17.81
CA ASP A 113 -9.21 -37.70 18.53
C ASP A 113 -8.01 -37.11 19.28
N ASN A 114 -7.23 -37.95 19.97
CA ASN A 114 -6.03 -37.52 20.68
C ASN A 114 -4.94 -36.99 19.72
N ILE A 115 -4.81 -37.60 18.55
CA ILE A 115 -3.85 -37.17 17.51
C ILE A 115 -4.29 -35.82 16.92
N LEU A 116 -5.58 -35.65 16.65
CA LEU A 116 -6.15 -34.40 16.15
C LEU A 116 -6.03 -33.27 17.19
N ASP A 117 -6.24 -33.57 18.47
CA ASP A 117 -6.06 -32.58 19.54
C ASP A 117 -4.60 -32.19 19.72
N ALA A 118 -3.67 -33.15 19.65
CA ALA A 118 -2.23 -32.85 19.64
C ALA A 118 -1.83 -32.02 18.41
N GLN A 119 -2.42 -32.29 17.24
CA GLN A 119 -2.21 -31.52 16.01
C GLN A 119 -2.73 -30.09 16.17
N LYS A 120 -3.94 -29.89 16.70
CA LYS A 120 -4.50 -28.56 16.97
C LYS A 120 -3.63 -27.78 17.96
N GLN A 121 -3.22 -28.41 19.06
CA GLN A 121 -2.33 -27.79 20.05
C GLN A 121 -0.99 -27.38 19.41
N PHE A 122 -0.40 -28.24 18.58
CA PHE A 122 0.81 -27.91 17.83
C PHE A 122 0.60 -26.66 16.96
N PHE A 123 -0.40 -26.66 16.08
CA PHE A 123 -0.63 -25.50 15.20
C PHE A 123 -1.00 -24.22 15.97
N SER A 124 -1.66 -24.33 17.12
CA SER A 124 -1.94 -23.17 18.00
C SER A 124 -0.69 -22.58 18.66
N SER A 125 0.35 -23.40 18.88
CA SER A 125 1.63 -22.98 19.48
C SER A 125 2.59 -22.35 18.48
N VAL A 126 2.33 -22.52 17.19
CA VAL A 126 3.15 -21.96 16.11
C VAL A 126 2.56 -20.61 15.74
N SER A 127 3.40 -19.57 15.72
CA SER A 127 2.95 -18.27 15.22
C SER A 127 2.49 -18.38 13.76
N ASN A 128 1.29 -17.86 13.50
CA ASN A 128 0.74 -17.65 12.15
C ASN A 128 1.10 -16.27 11.61
N ASP A 129 1.85 -15.46 12.36
CA ASP A 129 2.30 -14.16 11.92
C ASP A 129 3.40 -14.31 10.88
N LYS A 130 3.12 -13.75 9.71
CA LYS A 130 4.08 -13.74 8.62
C LYS A 130 5.25 -12.83 8.95
N ILE A 131 6.44 -13.29 8.56
CA ILE A 131 7.70 -12.58 8.74
C ILE A 131 7.75 -11.35 7.84
N VAL A 132 8.17 -10.22 8.41
CA VAL A 132 8.39 -8.96 7.68
C VAL A 132 9.85 -8.58 7.79
N ILE A 133 10.54 -8.50 6.66
CA ILE A 133 11.93 -8.07 6.56
C ILE A 133 11.95 -6.66 5.97
N GLY A 134 12.56 -5.74 6.70
CA GLY A 134 12.68 -4.33 6.34
C GLY A 134 13.51 -4.06 5.08
N HIS A 135 13.70 -2.77 4.77
CA HIS A 135 14.59 -2.31 3.70
C HIS A 135 16.04 -2.24 4.17
N ASP A 136 17.01 -2.32 3.25
CA ASP A 136 18.45 -2.22 3.57
C ASP A 136 18.91 -3.24 4.63
N VAL A 137 18.26 -4.39 4.72
CA VAL A 137 18.62 -5.43 5.68
C VAL A 137 19.74 -6.30 5.09
N PHE A 138 20.69 -6.70 5.93
CA PHE A 138 21.68 -7.72 5.59
C PHE A 138 21.48 -8.95 6.46
N ILE A 139 21.31 -10.12 5.84
CA ILE A 139 21.22 -11.41 6.53
C ILE A 139 22.37 -12.31 6.06
N GLY A 140 23.30 -12.58 6.97
CA GLY A 140 24.48 -13.40 6.69
C GLY A 140 24.17 -14.89 6.49
N CYS A 141 25.12 -15.58 5.87
CA CYS A 141 24.99 -17.01 5.53
C CYS A 141 24.63 -17.86 6.75
N GLY A 142 23.82 -18.90 6.58
CA GLY A 142 23.52 -19.86 7.66
C GLY A 142 22.57 -19.34 8.75
N THR A 143 22.03 -18.13 8.61
CA THR A 143 21.09 -17.56 9.58
C THR A 143 19.79 -18.35 9.60
N ILE A 144 19.24 -18.55 10.80
CA ILE A 144 17.92 -19.15 11.03
C ILE A 144 17.00 -18.09 11.63
N VAL A 145 15.79 -17.95 11.09
CA VAL A 145 14.76 -17.02 11.58
C VAL A 145 13.46 -17.79 11.84
N HIS A 146 12.97 -17.71 13.08
CA HIS A 146 11.72 -18.34 13.47
C HIS A 146 10.48 -17.58 12.97
N ARG A 147 9.35 -18.29 12.85
CA ARG A 147 8.06 -17.67 12.48
C ARG A 147 7.67 -16.56 13.46
N GLY A 148 6.98 -15.54 12.95
CA GLY A 148 6.56 -14.37 13.72
C GLY A 148 7.62 -13.29 13.92
N VAL A 149 8.90 -13.58 13.62
CA VAL A 149 9.98 -12.59 13.76
C VAL A 149 9.89 -11.52 12.67
N SER A 150 9.93 -10.25 13.07
CA SER A 150 10.08 -9.09 12.20
C SER A 150 11.49 -8.52 12.31
N ILE A 151 12.09 -8.14 11.17
CA ILE A 151 13.43 -7.57 11.10
C ILE A 151 13.35 -6.12 10.62
N GLY A 152 13.72 -5.18 11.47
CA GLY A 152 13.66 -3.74 11.21
C GLY A 152 14.63 -3.29 10.11
N HIS A 153 14.31 -2.15 9.48
CA HIS A 153 15.09 -1.57 8.39
C HIS A 153 16.55 -1.37 8.78
N GLY A 154 17.47 -1.59 7.84
CA GLY A 154 18.88 -1.37 8.06
C GLY A 154 19.56 -2.39 8.98
N SER A 155 18.87 -3.42 9.49
CA SER A 155 19.47 -4.36 10.43
C SER A 155 20.53 -5.25 9.78
N ILE A 156 21.56 -5.62 10.55
CA ILE A 156 22.60 -6.56 10.13
C ILE A 156 22.53 -7.80 11.01
N ILE A 157 22.17 -8.93 10.42
CA ILE A 157 22.20 -10.23 11.08
C ILE A 157 23.48 -10.94 10.64
N ARG A 158 24.41 -11.15 11.57
CA ARG A 158 25.67 -11.84 11.27
C ARG A 158 25.42 -13.32 10.97
N ALA A 159 26.34 -13.91 10.20
CA ALA A 159 26.25 -15.29 9.78
C ALA A 159 26.05 -16.27 10.95
N ASN A 160 25.32 -17.36 10.69
CA ASN A 160 24.98 -18.41 11.66
C ASN A 160 24.22 -17.93 12.92
N SER A 161 23.54 -16.78 12.86
CA SER A 161 22.69 -16.33 13.97
C SER A 161 21.33 -17.05 13.96
N VAL A 162 20.72 -17.23 15.13
CA VAL A 162 19.38 -17.84 15.26
C VAL A 162 18.43 -16.87 15.95
N LEU A 163 17.45 -16.36 15.20
CA LEU A 163 16.52 -15.33 15.66
C LEU A 163 15.21 -15.94 16.16
N TYR A 164 14.92 -15.73 17.44
CA TYR A 164 13.64 -16.06 18.08
C TYR A 164 12.76 -14.82 18.27
N ASP A 165 13.36 -13.63 18.36
CA ASP A 165 12.69 -12.38 18.70
C ASP A 165 12.83 -11.33 17.58
N ASN A 166 11.92 -10.34 17.59
CA ASN A 166 11.94 -9.21 16.68
C ASN A 166 13.25 -8.41 16.77
N VAL A 167 13.75 -7.95 15.63
CA VAL A 167 14.97 -7.16 15.54
C VAL A 167 14.62 -5.69 15.27
N PRO A 168 15.01 -4.74 16.14
CA PRO A 168 14.78 -3.31 15.91
C PRO A 168 15.55 -2.78 14.69
N PRO A 169 15.11 -1.68 14.06
CA PRO A 169 15.84 -1.06 12.95
C PRO A 169 17.30 -0.74 13.29
N TYR A 170 18.18 -0.95 12.32
CA TYR A 170 19.63 -0.72 12.37
C TYR A 170 20.37 -1.50 13.46
N ALA A 171 19.73 -2.47 14.10
CA ALA A 171 20.38 -3.35 15.07
C ALA A 171 21.37 -4.29 14.39
N ILE A 172 22.41 -4.67 15.12
CA ILE A 172 23.38 -5.68 14.74
C ILE A 172 23.16 -6.89 15.65
N VAL A 173 22.90 -8.05 15.07
CA VAL A 173 22.59 -9.28 15.80
C VAL A 173 23.62 -10.36 15.52
N GLU A 174 23.99 -11.11 16.56
CA GLU A 174 24.95 -12.23 16.47
C GLU A 174 24.60 -13.36 17.45
N GLY A 175 24.85 -14.61 17.02
CA GLY A 175 24.90 -15.78 17.89
C GLY A 175 23.67 -16.69 17.86
N ASN A 176 23.73 -17.76 18.67
CA ASN A 176 22.62 -18.70 18.89
C ASN A 176 22.44 -18.92 20.41
N PRO A 177 21.39 -18.35 21.04
CA PRO A 177 20.38 -17.49 20.43
C PRO A 177 20.97 -16.14 19.98
N GLY A 178 20.40 -15.56 18.93
CA GLY A 178 20.82 -14.28 18.38
C GLY A 178 20.54 -13.15 19.36
N LYS A 179 21.58 -12.38 19.68
CA LYS A 179 21.49 -11.23 20.59
C LYS A 179 21.87 -9.95 19.87
N ILE A 180 21.17 -8.86 20.18
CA ILE A 180 21.56 -7.52 19.74
C ILE A 180 22.88 -7.17 20.42
N ILE A 181 23.93 -6.98 19.64
CA ILE A 181 25.28 -6.61 20.12
C ILE A 181 25.55 -5.11 19.98
N GLY A 182 24.67 -4.38 19.30
CA GLY A 182 24.78 -2.94 19.09
C GLY A 182 23.90 -2.46 17.94
N PHE A 183 24.10 -1.22 17.53
CA PHE A 183 23.42 -0.59 16.40
C PHE A 183 24.43 -0.03 15.42
N ARG A 184 24.06 0.05 14.13
CA ARG A 184 24.94 0.59 13.07
C ARG A 184 25.33 2.05 13.32
N PHE A 185 24.42 2.84 13.87
CA PHE A 185 24.57 4.29 14.06
C PHE A 185 23.99 4.74 15.41
N SER A 186 24.19 6.02 15.75
CA SER A 186 23.55 6.61 16.94
C SER A 186 22.03 6.72 16.76
N PRO A 187 21.24 6.79 17.85
CA PRO A 187 19.79 6.93 17.78
C PRO A 187 19.33 8.13 16.92
N GLU A 188 20.04 9.26 16.99
CA GLU A 188 19.73 10.47 16.24
C GLU A 188 19.92 10.27 14.72
N VAL A 189 20.98 9.55 14.34
CA VAL A 189 21.25 9.21 12.94
C VAL A 189 20.22 8.21 12.43
N ILE A 190 19.87 7.21 13.24
CA ILE A 190 18.83 6.22 12.90
C ILE A 190 17.49 6.92 12.62
N SER A 191 17.06 7.81 13.52
CA SER A 191 15.83 8.59 13.34
C SER A 191 15.84 9.34 12.01
N LYS A 192 16.91 10.08 11.73
CA LYS A 192 17.05 10.83 10.46
C LYS A 192 16.92 9.94 9.23
N ILE A 193 17.52 8.76 9.22
CA ILE A 193 17.44 7.85 8.06
C ILE A 193 16.04 7.25 7.94
N LEU A 194 15.42 6.88 9.06
CA LEU A 194 14.05 6.36 9.10
C LEU A 194 13.01 7.39 8.65
N ASP A 195 13.24 8.67 8.92
CA ASP A 195 12.42 9.79 8.45
C ASP A 195 12.66 10.05 6.94
N LEU A 196 13.92 9.96 6.51
CA LEU A 196 14.33 10.19 5.12
C LEU A 196 13.76 9.15 4.15
N ARG A 197 13.61 7.89 4.60
CA ARG A 197 13.00 6.79 3.84
C ARG A 197 13.53 6.68 2.42
N TRP A 198 14.83 6.82 2.26
CA TRP A 198 15.47 6.93 0.94
C TRP A 198 15.11 5.75 0.03
N TRP A 199 14.87 4.55 0.59
CA TRP A 199 14.43 3.36 -0.12
C TRP A 199 13.01 3.44 -0.70
N ALA A 200 12.23 4.48 -0.41
CA ALA A 200 10.92 4.71 -1.02
C ALA A 200 11.02 5.39 -2.39
N TYR A 201 12.18 5.95 -2.74
CA TYR A 201 12.40 6.72 -3.97
C TYR A 201 13.06 5.88 -5.07
N ASP A 202 13.17 6.45 -6.26
CA ASP A 202 13.93 5.84 -7.35
C ASP A 202 15.43 5.72 -7.00
N ILE A 203 16.17 4.81 -7.63
CA ILE A 203 17.63 4.61 -7.41
C ILE A 203 18.40 5.92 -7.58
N PHE A 204 17.88 6.79 -8.42
CA PHE A 204 18.41 8.11 -8.66
C PHE A 204 18.48 9.03 -7.44
N VAL A 205 17.74 8.76 -6.36
CA VAL A 205 17.90 9.48 -5.09
C VAL A 205 19.30 9.29 -4.50
N LEU A 206 20.00 8.22 -4.90
CA LEU A 206 21.35 7.90 -4.48
C LEU A 206 22.44 8.51 -5.38
N ASP A 207 22.06 9.40 -6.31
CA ASP A 207 23.01 10.05 -7.20
C ASP A 207 24.03 10.90 -6.41
N ASN A 208 25.31 10.73 -6.74
CA ASN A 208 26.46 11.35 -6.05
C ASN A 208 26.56 11.08 -4.54
N VAL A 209 25.83 10.09 -4.00
CA VAL A 209 25.90 9.72 -2.58
C VAL A 209 27.22 9.02 -2.27
N LYS A 210 27.84 9.42 -1.16
CA LYS A 210 29.02 8.74 -0.59
C LYS A 210 28.58 7.71 0.45
N PHE A 211 28.59 6.44 0.07
CA PHE A 211 28.09 5.33 0.90
C PHE A 211 28.94 5.00 2.13
N ASP A 212 30.18 5.50 2.19
CA ASP A 212 31.13 5.28 3.29
C ASP A 212 31.05 6.34 4.39
N ASN A 213 30.23 7.39 4.21
CA ASN A 213 30.03 8.44 5.19
C ASN A 213 28.53 8.74 5.38
N VAL A 214 27.97 8.23 6.48
CA VAL A 214 26.52 8.32 6.75
C VAL A 214 25.99 9.76 6.82
N TYR A 215 26.75 10.70 7.35
CA TYR A 215 26.31 12.09 7.46
C TYR A 215 26.27 12.77 6.09
N GLN A 216 27.34 12.62 5.30
CA GLN A 216 27.36 13.14 3.93
C GLN A 216 26.31 12.45 3.04
N ALA A 217 26.05 11.17 3.26
CA ALA A 217 25.01 10.43 2.56
C ALA A 217 23.62 11.00 2.87
N ILE A 218 23.28 11.20 4.15
CA ILE A 218 21.99 11.78 4.56
C ILE A 218 21.81 13.16 3.94
N ASP A 219 22.81 14.03 4.04
CA ASP A 219 22.74 15.41 3.52
C ASP A 219 22.55 15.41 1.99
N GLN A 220 23.29 14.57 1.27
CA GLN A 220 23.18 14.47 -0.19
C GLN A 220 21.84 13.87 -0.64
N ILE A 221 21.36 12.82 0.02
CA ILE A 221 20.05 12.22 -0.28
C ILE A 221 18.94 13.23 0.00
N TYR A 222 19.00 13.95 1.13
CA TYR A 222 18.03 14.99 1.46
C TYR A 222 18.03 16.11 0.43
N TYR A 223 19.22 16.54 -0.03
CA TYR A 223 19.35 17.48 -1.13
C TYR A 223 18.72 16.95 -2.43
N ASN A 224 18.98 15.69 -2.80
CA ASN A 224 18.42 15.08 -4.00
C ASN A 224 16.88 15.04 -3.96
N ILE A 225 16.31 14.64 -2.82
CA ILE A 225 14.85 14.61 -2.59
C ILE A 225 14.26 16.03 -2.73
N ARG A 226 14.89 17.04 -2.11
CA ARG A 226 14.38 18.43 -2.11
C ARG A 226 14.41 19.10 -3.47
N ASN A 227 15.38 18.79 -4.32
CA ASN A 227 15.51 19.45 -5.62
C ASN A 227 14.59 18.88 -6.70
N GLY A 228 13.66 17.99 -6.34
CA GLY A 228 12.72 17.38 -7.29
C GLY A 228 13.42 16.51 -8.34
N GLU A 229 14.71 16.21 -8.13
CA GLU A 229 15.44 15.28 -8.95
C GLU A 229 15.00 13.86 -8.59
N LYS A 230 13.97 13.42 -9.32
CA LYS A 230 13.67 12.04 -9.68
C LYS A 230 12.52 11.42 -8.85
N VAL A 231 11.34 11.72 -9.40
CA VAL A 231 10.03 11.03 -9.42
C VAL A 231 10.02 9.64 -8.75
N ASN A 232 8.95 9.40 -7.98
CA ASN A 232 8.50 8.09 -7.53
C ASN A 232 8.84 6.99 -8.55
N PHE A 233 9.63 6.01 -8.11
CA PHE A 233 10.09 4.89 -8.92
C PHE A 233 8.94 4.35 -9.80
N LEU A 234 9.16 4.29 -11.11
CA LEU A 234 8.28 3.60 -12.03
C LEU A 234 8.45 2.11 -11.76
N ASN A 235 7.69 1.64 -10.77
CA ASN A 235 7.73 0.26 -10.36
C ASN A 235 7.23 -0.64 -11.50
N ASN A 236 8.16 -1.31 -12.18
CA ASN A 236 7.82 -2.48 -12.97
C ASN A 236 7.74 -3.67 -12.02
N TYR A 237 6.53 -4.21 -11.87
CA TYR A 237 6.24 -5.36 -11.03
C TYR A 237 6.01 -6.61 -11.89
N LEU A 238 6.53 -7.76 -11.45
CA LEU A 238 5.95 -9.05 -11.82
C LEU A 238 4.86 -9.37 -10.79
N VAL A 239 3.63 -9.55 -11.27
CA VAL A 239 2.48 -9.98 -10.46
C VAL A 239 1.92 -11.26 -11.08
N SER A 240 1.88 -12.34 -10.31
CA SER A 240 1.19 -13.58 -10.73
C SER A 240 -0.14 -13.71 -9.99
N SER A 241 -1.22 -13.89 -10.77
CA SER A 241 -2.60 -13.99 -10.28
C SER A 241 -3.10 -15.43 -10.02
N LYS A 242 -2.24 -16.46 -10.10
CA LYS A 242 -2.63 -17.88 -9.92
C LYS A 242 -1.65 -18.64 -9.03
N GLU A 243 -2.14 -19.69 -8.35
CA GLU A 243 -1.30 -20.77 -7.82
C GLU A 243 -0.47 -21.36 -8.98
N ILE A 244 0.79 -20.99 -9.11
CA ILE A 244 1.71 -21.66 -10.03
C ILE A 244 2.49 -22.68 -9.20
N ARG A 245 1.98 -23.92 -9.15
CA ARG A 245 2.59 -25.03 -8.38
C ARG A 245 3.94 -25.52 -8.93
N ASN A 246 4.39 -24.98 -10.05
CA ASN A 246 5.71 -25.18 -10.65
C ASN A 246 5.98 -24.02 -11.61
N VAL A 247 6.60 -22.93 -11.12
CA VAL A 247 7.14 -21.91 -12.03
C VAL A 247 8.45 -22.47 -12.57
N ASP A 248 8.39 -23.14 -13.71
CA ASP A 248 9.58 -23.27 -14.54
C ASP A 248 9.84 -21.87 -15.12
N PHE A 249 10.80 -21.15 -14.54
CA PHE A 249 11.08 -19.73 -14.83
C PHE A 249 11.46 -19.46 -16.30
N LEU A 250 11.57 -20.51 -17.12
CA LEU A 250 11.65 -20.45 -18.59
C LEU A 250 10.35 -19.93 -19.25
N ASN A 251 9.21 -20.01 -18.58
CA ASN A 251 7.90 -19.59 -19.10
C ASN A 251 7.29 -18.42 -18.32
N ILE A 252 8.11 -17.59 -17.66
CA ILE A 252 7.63 -16.26 -17.31
C ILE A 252 7.50 -15.50 -18.63
N GLU A 253 6.26 -15.31 -19.08
CA GLU A 253 5.95 -14.15 -19.91
C GLU A 253 6.35 -12.94 -19.08
N LEU A 254 7.59 -12.49 -19.30
CA LEU A 254 7.98 -11.14 -19.02
C LEU A 254 6.90 -10.29 -19.67
N LEU A 255 6.14 -9.54 -18.87
CA LEU A 255 5.25 -8.50 -19.39
C LEU A 255 6.14 -7.34 -19.89
N THR A 256 7.00 -7.65 -20.87
CA THR A 256 7.96 -6.74 -21.52
C THR A 256 7.28 -5.78 -22.48
N ASP A 257 6.00 -6.00 -22.78
CA ASP A 257 5.23 -5.14 -23.70
C ASP A 257 4.52 -3.98 -22.98
N ASN A 258 5.09 -3.45 -21.88
CA ASN A 258 4.54 -2.30 -21.14
C ASN A 258 3.05 -2.42 -20.80
N LYS A 259 2.56 -3.66 -20.64
CA LYS A 259 1.17 -3.95 -20.30
C LYS A 259 1.19 -4.84 -19.08
N PHE A 260 1.10 -4.25 -17.90
CA PHE A 260 0.81 -5.02 -16.70
C PHE A 260 -0.53 -5.73 -16.86
N LEU A 261 -0.61 -6.99 -16.43
CA LEU A 261 -1.89 -7.66 -16.28
C LEU A 261 -2.69 -6.96 -15.19
N PRO A 262 -4.03 -6.85 -15.33
CA PRO A 262 -4.88 -6.37 -14.26
C PRO A 262 -4.72 -7.24 -13.01
N VAL A 263 -4.62 -6.58 -11.85
CA VAL A 263 -4.45 -7.23 -10.55
C VAL A 263 -5.77 -7.19 -9.79
N TYR A 264 -6.18 -8.35 -9.27
CA TYR A 264 -7.41 -8.48 -8.51
C TYR A 264 -7.12 -8.28 -7.02
N VAL A 265 -7.85 -7.36 -6.39
CA VAL A 265 -7.80 -7.10 -4.95
C VAL A 265 -9.19 -7.27 -4.39
N LYS A 266 -9.29 -7.84 -3.19
CA LYS A 266 -10.56 -7.97 -2.46
C LYS A 266 -10.59 -6.96 -1.34
N VAL A 267 -11.57 -6.06 -1.35
CA VAL A 267 -11.81 -5.04 -0.31
C VAL A 267 -13.29 -5.11 0.08
N ALA A 268 -13.59 -5.16 1.38
CA ALA A 268 -14.96 -5.37 1.89
C ALA A 268 -15.68 -6.58 1.25
N GLU A 269 -14.96 -7.70 1.08
CA GLU A 269 -15.42 -8.92 0.38
C GLU A 269 -15.77 -8.76 -1.10
N ILE A 270 -15.57 -7.56 -1.68
CA ILE A 270 -15.87 -7.25 -3.07
C ILE A 270 -14.55 -7.23 -3.86
N ASP A 271 -14.56 -7.85 -5.05
CA ASP A 271 -13.40 -7.84 -5.93
C ASP A 271 -13.34 -6.53 -6.73
N ILE A 272 -12.16 -5.92 -6.77
CA ILE A 272 -11.82 -4.77 -7.61
C ILE A 272 -10.58 -5.09 -8.44
N THR A 273 -10.62 -4.69 -9.70
CA THR A 273 -9.52 -4.84 -10.65
C THR A 273 -8.68 -3.56 -10.66
N LEU A 274 -7.36 -3.68 -10.52
CA LEU A 274 -6.40 -2.58 -10.59
C LEU A 274 -5.54 -2.68 -11.86
N ASP A 275 -5.48 -1.61 -12.65
CA ASP A 275 -4.57 -1.44 -13.78
C ASP A 275 -3.20 -0.98 -13.26
N PHE A 276 -2.24 -1.90 -13.20
CA PHE A 276 -0.90 -1.58 -12.75
C PHE A 276 -0.12 -0.69 -13.73
N ASN A 277 -0.62 -0.42 -14.95
CA ASN A 277 -0.04 0.63 -15.79
C ASN A 277 -0.35 2.02 -15.25
N ASN A 278 -1.37 2.16 -14.39
CA ASN A 278 -1.72 3.38 -13.69
C ASN A 278 -0.97 3.49 -12.35
N LEU A 279 -0.26 4.61 -12.16
CA LEU A 279 0.51 4.87 -10.93
C LEU A 279 -0.37 4.94 -9.67
N HIS A 280 -1.56 5.51 -9.76
CA HIS A 280 -2.47 5.64 -8.62
C HIS A 280 -2.95 4.27 -8.13
N GLU A 281 -3.26 3.39 -9.07
CA GLU A 281 -3.76 2.05 -8.76
C GLU A 281 -2.66 1.12 -8.25
N ARG A 282 -1.41 1.31 -8.71
CA ARG A 282 -0.24 0.68 -8.06
C ARG A 282 -0.17 1.11 -6.59
N ASN A 283 -0.28 2.41 -6.31
CA ASN A 283 -0.21 2.91 -4.94
C ASN A 283 -1.30 2.29 -4.05
N TYR A 284 -2.53 2.11 -4.55
CA TYR A 284 -3.59 1.40 -3.82
C TYR A 284 -3.13 0.00 -3.39
N PHE A 285 -2.57 -0.79 -4.31
CA PHE A 285 -2.12 -2.15 -4.01
C PHE A 285 -0.99 -2.21 -2.98
N PHE A 286 0.02 -1.34 -3.07
CA PHE A 286 1.14 -1.35 -2.12
C PHE A 286 0.74 -0.82 -0.75
N SER A 287 -0.22 0.10 -0.72
CA SER A 287 -0.77 0.63 0.52
C SER A 287 -1.36 -0.51 1.37
N GLU A 288 -2.23 -1.33 0.79
CA GLU A 288 -2.83 -2.51 1.42
C GLU A 288 -1.78 -3.54 1.86
N ASN A 289 -0.93 -3.97 0.93
CA ASN A 289 -0.04 -5.10 1.20
C ASN A 289 1.05 -4.77 2.20
N ASN A 290 1.55 -3.53 2.23
CA ASN A 290 2.51 -3.09 3.25
C ASN A 290 1.85 -2.66 4.56
N LYS A 291 0.52 -2.85 4.72
CA LYS A 291 -0.26 -2.27 5.82
C LYS A 291 -0.07 -0.76 5.95
N ARG A 292 0.31 -0.05 4.90
CA ARG A 292 0.37 1.42 4.88
C ARG A 292 -0.92 1.91 4.25
N TYR A 293 -1.94 2.23 5.03
CA TYR A 293 -3.20 2.67 4.44
C TYR A 293 -2.98 3.98 3.64
N GLY A 294 -3.64 4.09 2.49
CA GLY A 294 -3.81 5.39 1.83
C GLY A 294 -4.51 6.37 2.77
N ILE A 295 -4.33 7.68 2.57
CA ILE A 295 -4.90 8.70 3.46
C ILE A 295 -6.44 8.54 3.55
N ASP A 296 -7.09 8.26 2.43
CA ASP A 296 -8.54 8.00 2.37
C ASP A 296 -8.95 6.79 3.20
N ALA A 297 -8.20 5.69 3.16
CA ALA A 297 -8.50 4.48 3.92
C ALA A 297 -8.29 4.70 5.43
N LEU A 298 -7.29 5.50 5.82
CA LEU A 298 -7.12 5.91 7.22
C LEU A 298 -8.25 6.82 7.69
N ILE A 299 -8.69 7.76 6.84
CA ILE A 299 -9.84 8.63 7.15
C ILE A 299 -11.11 7.81 7.25
N ALA A 300 -11.34 6.87 6.34
CA ALA A 300 -12.46 5.95 6.40
C ALA A 300 -12.47 5.20 7.74
N LYS A 301 -11.31 4.67 8.15
CA LYS A 301 -11.15 3.96 9.42
C LYS A 301 -11.38 4.83 10.66
N GLU A 302 -10.99 6.10 10.62
CA GLU A 302 -11.09 7.01 11.75
C GLU A 302 -12.51 7.60 11.89
N PHE A 303 -13.17 7.91 10.78
CA PHE A 303 -14.37 8.74 10.78
C PHE A 303 -15.66 8.03 10.39
N ILE A 304 -15.61 6.94 9.62
CA ILE A 304 -16.82 6.20 9.27
C ILE A 304 -17.33 5.43 10.48
N LYS A 305 -18.64 5.54 10.71
CA LYS A 305 -19.38 4.83 11.76
C LYS A 305 -20.29 3.79 11.12
N ILE A 306 -20.61 2.78 11.92
CA ILE A 306 -21.54 1.72 11.51
C ILE A 306 -22.89 2.35 11.17
N GLY A 307 -23.37 2.10 9.95
CA GLY A 307 -24.66 2.60 9.47
C GLY A 307 -24.59 3.94 8.74
N ASP A 308 -23.40 4.52 8.57
CA ASP A 308 -23.26 5.78 7.84
C ASP A 308 -23.68 5.64 6.38
N VAL A 309 -24.34 6.69 5.88
CA VAL A 309 -24.55 6.92 4.45
C VAL A 309 -23.50 7.91 3.97
N VAL A 310 -22.71 7.50 2.99
CA VAL A 310 -21.52 8.23 2.52
C VAL A 310 -21.75 8.79 1.13
N LEU A 311 -21.31 10.03 0.89
CA LEU A 311 -21.15 10.58 -0.45
C LEU A 311 -19.67 10.58 -0.84
N ASP A 312 -19.34 10.07 -2.01
CA ASP A 312 -18.00 10.07 -2.60
C ASP A 312 -18.05 10.78 -3.96
N ALA A 313 -17.71 12.08 -3.97
CA ALA A 313 -17.62 12.88 -5.19
C ALA A 313 -16.20 12.78 -5.76
N GLY A 314 -16.11 12.32 -7.02
CA GLY A 314 -14.84 11.91 -7.63
C GLY A 314 -14.46 10.48 -7.25
N ALA A 315 -15.44 9.56 -7.27
CA ALA A 315 -15.27 8.20 -6.79
C ALA A 315 -14.30 7.36 -7.64
N ASN A 316 -13.97 7.79 -8.86
CA ASN A 316 -13.05 7.12 -9.77
C ASN A 316 -13.46 5.66 -9.99
N ILE A 317 -12.56 4.71 -9.80
CA ILE A 317 -12.84 3.27 -9.94
C ILE A 317 -13.57 2.65 -8.72
N GLY A 318 -13.90 3.45 -7.70
CA GLY A 318 -14.62 3.01 -6.50
C GLY A 318 -13.77 2.36 -5.41
N TYR A 319 -12.44 2.47 -5.47
CA TYR A 319 -11.54 1.89 -4.47
C TYR A 319 -11.78 2.49 -3.08
N THR A 320 -11.90 3.82 -2.98
CA THR A 320 -12.20 4.52 -1.73
C THR A 320 -13.60 4.20 -1.20
N ALA A 321 -14.60 4.10 -2.07
CA ALA A 321 -15.94 3.65 -1.71
C ALA A 321 -15.97 2.27 -1.02
N LEU A 322 -15.13 1.33 -1.45
CA LEU A 322 -14.99 0.02 -0.80
C LEU A 322 -14.42 0.13 0.62
N HIS A 323 -13.51 1.08 0.86
CA HIS A 323 -12.97 1.34 2.20
C HIS A 323 -14.01 1.91 3.15
N TYR A 324 -14.97 2.70 2.66
CA TYR A 324 -16.09 3.13 3.49
C TYR A 324 -16.97 1.95 3.91
N LEU A 325 -17.29 1.03 2.99
CA LEU A 325 -18.03 -0.19 3.32
C LEU A 325 -17.26 -1.10 4.29
N LEU A 326 -15.95 -1.24 4.10
CA LEU A 326 -15.07 -2.01 4.99
C LEU A 326 -15.14 -1.50 6.44
N ASN A 327 -15.28 -0.18 6.61
CA ASN A 327 -15.34 0.48 7.92
C ASN A 327 -16.77 0.70 8.43
N GLY A 328 -17.78 0.08 7.79
CA GLY A 328 -19.13 -0.04 8.35
C GLY A 328 -20.19 0.89 7.75
N ALA A 329 -19.89 1.65 6.70
CA ALA A 329 -20.91 2.38 5.96
C ALA A 329 -22.03 1.43 5.47
N ASP A 330 -23.29 1.83 5.64
CA ASP A 330 -24.43 1.08 5.10
C ASP A 330 -24.49 1.21 3.58
N ARG A 331 -24.28 2.45 3.09
CA ARG A 331 -24.36 2.80 1.67
C ARG A 331 -23.36 3.88 1.30
N VAL A 332 -22.91 3.83 0.05
CA VAL A 332 -22.05 4.86 -0.57
C VAL A 332 -22.69 5.34 -1.86
N TYR A 333 -22.86 6.66 -2.01
CA TYR A 333 -23.25 7.31 -3.25
C TYR A 333 -21.98 7.77 -3.95
N ALA A 334 -21.56 7.01 -4.96
CA ALA A 334 -20.33 7.20 -5.69
C ALA A 334 -20.61 7.93 -7.02
N PHE A 335 -20.02 9.12 -7.18
CA PHE A 335 -20.19 9.98 -8.34
C PHE A 335 -18.89 10.04 -9.13
N GLU A 336 -18.93 9.58 -10.39
CA GLU A 336 -17.77 9.59 -11.29
C GLU A 336 -18.19 10.05 -12.69
N PRO A 337 -17.82 11.27 -13.12
CA PRO A 337 -18.21 11.81 -14.42
C PRO A 337 -17.45 11.20 -15.62
N VAL A 338 -16.23 10.71 -15.44
CA VAL A 338 -15.41 10.15 -16.51
C VAL A 338 -15.89 8.74 -16.86
N VAL A 339 -16.32 8.53 -18.11
CA VAL A 339 -16.94 7.27 -18.55
C VAL A 339 -16.01 6.07 -18.37
N GLU A 340 -14.71 6.24 -18.61
CA GLU A 340 -13.73 5.17 -18.45
C GLU A 340 -13.64 4.67 -17.00
N HIS A 341 -13.60 5.59 -16.02
CA HIS A 341 -13.53 5.22 -14.60
C HIS A 341 -14.88 4.72 -14.09
N TYR A 342 -15.98 5.36 -14.52
CA TYR A 342 -17.34 4.93 -14.20
C TYR A 342 -17.62 3.50 -14.67
N ASN A 343 -17.18 3.13 -15.88
CA ASN A 343 -17.33 1.77 -16.39
C ASN A 343 -16.65 0.72 -15.50
N ARG A 344 -15.58 1.10 -14.79
CA ARG A 344 -14.92 0.22 -13.82
C ARG A 344 -15.61 0.24 -12.46
N LEU A 345 -16.13 1.40 -12.05
CA LEU A 345 -16.94 1.53 -10.84
C LEU A 345 -18.20 0.64 -10.89
N ILE A 346 -18.84 0.49 -12.05
CA ILE A 346 -20.02 -0.39 -12.21
C ILE A 346 -19.68 -1.89 -12.16
N GLU A 347 -18.42 -2.29 -12.38
CA GLU A 347 -18.00 -3.69 -12.26
C GLU A 347 -18.00 -4.18 -10.81
N LEU A 348 -17.99 -3.26 -9.82
CA LEU A 348 -18.08 -3.61 -8.40
C LEU A 348 -19.42 -4.28 -8.10
N LYS A 349 -19.39 -5.59 -7.81
CA LYS A 349 -20.59 -6.44 -7.58
C LYS A 349 -21.19 -6.24 -6.18
N THR A 350 -21.77 -5.07 -5.95
CA THR A 350 -22.47 -4.71 -4.71
C THR A 350 -23.62 -3.74 -4.97
N GLU A 351 -24.71 -3.90 -4.23
CA GLU A 351 -25.86 -2.99 -4.20
C GLU A 351 -25.68 -1.86 -3.18
N LYS A 352 -24.67 -1.97 -2.29
CA LYS A 352 -24.38 -0.95 -1.27
C LYS A 352 -23.68 0.29 -1.83
N ILE A 353 -23.09 0.20 -3.03
CA ILE A 353 -22.53 1.35 -3.74
C ILE A 353 -23.49 1.74 -4.86
N LEU A 354 -24.17 2.87 -4.68
CA LEU A 354 -25.01 3.52 -5.66
C LEU A 354 -24.12 4.37 -6.57
N LYS A 355 -24.17 4.10 -7.88
CA LYS A 355 -23.16 4.58 -8.84
C LYS A 355 -23.82 5.55 -9.81
N TYR A 356 -23.22 6.72 -9.98
CA TYR A 356 -23.77 7.78 -10.83
C TYR A 356 -22.70 8.33 -11.78
N ASN A 357 -22.99 8.32 -13.08
CA ASN A 357 -22.11 8.88 -14.11
C ASN A 357 -22.40 10.37 -14.35
N LEU A 358 -22.13 11.19 -13.35
CA LEU A 358 -22.36 12.63 -13.38
C LEU A 358 -21.36 13.36 -12.50
N ALA A 359 -21.16 14.64 -12.78
CA ALA A 359 -20.41 15.56 -11.94
C ALA A 359 -21.35 16.33 -11.01
N LEU A 360 -20.83 16.75 -9.86
CA LEU A 360 -21.57 17.56 -8.90
C LEU A 360 -21.02 18.99 -8.91
N GLY A 361 -21.91 19.97 -9.03
CA GLY A 361 -21.56 21.40 -9.16
C GLY A 361 -22.68 22.33 -8.72
N ASN A 362 -22.59 23.62 -9.08
CA ASN A 362 -23.53 24.67 -8.66
C ASN A 362 -24.66 24.95 -9.66
N GLU A 363 -24.70 24.26 -10.80
CA GLU A 363 -25.78 24.37 -11.78
C GLU A 363 -26.04 23.03 -12.49
N ASN A 364 -27.28 22.85 -12.97
CA ASN A 364 -27.63 21.72 -13.81
C ASN A 364 -27.31 22.06 -15.26
N THR A 365 -26.28 21.44 -15.83
CA THR A 365 -25.78 21.76 -17.16
C THR A 365 -25.08 20.56 -17.80
N ILE A 366 -24.71 20.68 -19.07
CA ILE A 366 -23.76 19.78 -19.72
C ILE A 366 -22.47 20.57 -19.90
N SER A 367 -21.37 20.08 -19.33
CA SER A 367 -20.07 20.74 -19.38
C SER A 367 -19.02 19.83 -19.98
N GLU A 368 -17.97 20.44 -20.51
CA GLU A 368 -16.80 19.75 -21.01
C GLU A 368 -15.84 19.48 -19.83
N ILE A 369 -15.59 18.21 -19.52
CA ILE A 369 -14.55 17.80 -18.58
C ILE A 369 -13.26 17.52 -19.34
N PHE A 370 -12.14 17.99 -18.80
CA PHE A 370 -10.82 17.81 -19.37
C PHE A 370 -10.13 16.61 -18.73
N LEU A 371 -9.71 15.66 -19.56
CA LEU A 371 -9.03 14.44 -19.16
C LEU A 371 -7.53 14.61 -19.35
N SER A 372 -6.80 14.21 -18.32
CA SER A 372 -5.35 14.19 -18.38
C SER A 372 -4.83 13.19 -19.42
N THR A 373 -3.83 13.61 -20.19
CA THR A 373 -3.13 12.73 -21.17
C THR A 373 -1.85 12.11 -20.64
N THR A 374 -1.29 12.65 -19.55
CA THR A 374 -0.06 12.17 -18.91
C THR A 374 -0.32 11.43 -17.60
N HIS A 375 -1.50 11.65 -17.00
CA HIS A 375 -1.95 11.07 -15.75
C HIS A 375 -3.30 10.38 -15.97
N ARG A 376 -3.32 9.04 -16.04
CA ARG A 376 -4.48 8.26 -16.53
C ARG A 376 -5.78 8.38 -15.72
N GLN A 377 -5.74 9.05 -14.58
CA GLN A 377 -6.88 9.23 -13.69
C GLN A 377 -7.23 10.68 -13.33
N GLY A 378 -6.46 11.68 -13.81
CA GLY A 378 -6.76 13.08 -13.53
C GLY A 378 -7.83 13.64 -14.46
N SER A 379 -8.83 14.34 -13.92
CA SER A 379 -9.83 15.04 -14.72
C SER A 379 -10.28 16.33 -14.03
N THR A 380 -10.75 17.35 -14.77
CA THR A 380 -11.22 18.60 -14.16
C THR A 380 -12.24 19.31 -15.05
N LEU A 381 -13.21 19.99 -14.47
CA LEU A 381 -14.12 20.92 -15.18
C LEU A 381 -13.52 22.33 -15.33
N LYS A 382 -12.41 22.61 -14.63
CA LYS A 382 -11.82 23.94 -14.54
C LYS A 382 -10.67 24.09 -15.52
N LYS A 383 -10.88 24.91 -16.55
CA LYS A 383 -9.84 25.19 -17.56
C LYS A 383 -8.56 25.76 -16.95
N GLU A 384 -8.67 26.60 -15.92
CA GLU A 384 -7.55 27.17 -15.19
C GLU A 384 -6.65 26.09 -14.55
N MET A 385 -7.19 24.94 -14.13
CA MET A 385 -6.39 23.84 -13.58
C MET A 385 -5.45 23.21 -14.61
N ILE A 386 -5.83 23.22 -15.89
CA ILE A 386 -4.97 22.77 -17.00
C ILE A 386 -3.76 23.69 -17.14
N GLU A 387 -3.98 25.01 -16.99
CA GLU A 387 -2.94 26.03 -17.11
C GLU A 387 -1.97 26.02 -15.93
N HIS A 388 -2.48 25.74 -14.72
CA HIS A 388 -1.66 25.59 -13.51
C HIS A 388 -0.85 24.29 -13.49
N PHE A 389 -1.39 23.21 -14.09
CA PHE A 389 -0.77 21.88 -14.06
C PHE A 389 -0.55 21.27 -15.47
N PRO A 390 0.20 21.94 -16.37
CA PRO A 390 0.37 21.50 -17.75
C PRO A 390 1.14 20.18 -17.87
N LYS A 391 1.97 19.85 -16.87
CA LYS A 391 2.67 18.55 -16.77
C LYS A 391 1.73 17.39 -16.48
N VAL A 392 0.56 17.67 -15.89
CA VAL A 392 -0.41 16.65 -15.48
C VAL A 392 -1.46 16.47 -16.53
N PHE A 393 -1.99 17.52 -17.16
CA PHE A 393 -3.01 17.38 -18.19
C PHE A 393 -2.44 17.19 -19.60
N GLY A 394 -1.18 17.58 -19.80
CA GLY A 394 -0.49 17.56 -21.09
C GLY A 394 -0.90 18.74 -21.98
N GLN A 395 -0.21 18.90 -23.12
CA GLN A 395 -0.40 20.06 -24.01
C GLN A 395 -1.75 20.07 -24.76
N LYS A 396 -2.40 18.90 -24.86
CA LYS A 396 -3.67 18.71 -25.57
C LYS A 396 -4.54 17.72 -24.78
N PRO A 397 -5.17 18.13 -23.67
CA PRO A 397 -6.05 17.27 -22.91
C PRO A 397 -7.18 16.75 -23.80
N LYS A 398 -7.58 15.49 -23.59
CA LYS A 398 -8.81 14.98 -24.19
C LYS A 398 -9.99 15.59 -23.45
N THR A 399 -11.15 15.63 -24.08
CA THR A 399 -12.36 16.13 -23.44
C THR A 399 -13.53 15.17 -23.59
N GLN A 400 -14.48 15.27 -22.66
CA GLN A 400 -15.71 14.52 -22.67
C GLN A 400 -16.84 15.44 -22.19
N LEU A 401 -18.03 15.33 -22.79
CA LEU A 401 -19.21 15.99 -22.25
C LEU A 401 -19.74 15.18 -21.06
N VAL A 402 -20.04 15.87 -19.97
CA VAL A 402 -20.58 15.27 -18.75
C VAL A 402 -21.77 16.09 -18.26
N GLU A 403 -22.75 15.40 -17.69
CA GLU A 403 -23.82 16.04 -16.96
C GLU A 403 -23.28 16.54 -15.61
N VAL A 404 -23.53 17.81 -15.32
CA VAL A 404 -23.24 18.44 -14.03
C VAL A 404 -24.58 18.73 -13.36
N VAL A 405 -24.72 18.37 -12.09
CA VAL A 405 -25.97 18.58 -11.34
C VAL A 405 -25.70 19.16 -9.96
N GLN A 406 -26.70 19.90 -9.46
CA GLN A 406 -26.73 20.34 -8.08
C GLN A 406 -27.25 19.20 -7.19
N LEU A 407 -26.47 18.85 -6.17
CA LEU A 407 -26.85 17.82 -5.20
C LEU A 407 -28.20 18.16 -4.55
N ASP A 408 -28.38 19.42 -4.14
CA ASP A 408 -29.60 19.95 -3.53
C ASP A 408 -30.85 19.86 -4.44
N LYS A 409 -30.67 19.73 -5.76
CA LYS A 409 -31.81 19.63 -6.70
C LYS A 409 -32.15 18.20 -7.08
N MET A 410 -31.13 17.37 -7.28
CA MET A 410 -31.32 16.02 -7.82
C MET A 410 -31.50 14.96 -6.74
N PHE A 411 -30.95 15.18 -5.55
CA PHE A 411 -30.89 14.17 -4.48
C PHE A 411 -31.57 14.62 -3.19
N LEU A 412 -32.71 15.31 -3.30
CA LEU A 412 -33.45 15.91 -2.18
C LEU A 412 -33.69 14.98 -0.97
N ASP A 413 -33.95 13.70 -1.23
CA ASP A 413 -34.24 12.70 -0.19
C ASP A 413 -32.99 11.98 0.35
N ALA A 414 -31.81 12.27 -0.22
CA ALA A 414 -30.56 11.68 0.22
C ALA A 414 -29.99 12.46 1.41
N HIS A 415 -29.50 11.72 2.39
CA HIS A 415 -28.95 12.28 3.61
C HIS A 415 -27.63 11.59 3.91
N PHE A 416 -26.58 12.37 4.17
CA PHE A 416 -25.23 11.86 4.29
C PHE A 416 -24.67 12.13 5.68
N ASN A 417 -24.02 11.12 6.26
CA ASN A 417 -23.31 11.22 7.54
C ASN A 417 -21.85 11.66 7.34
N PHE A 418 -21.29 11.30 6.18
CA PHE A 418 -19.94 11.61 5.74
C PHE A 418 -19.93 12.01 4.26
N MET A 419 -19.14 13.01 3.88
CA MET A 419 -18.91 13.39 2.49
C MET A 419 -17.43 13.47 2.18
N LYS A 420 -16.98 12.83 1.09
CA LYS A 420 -15.69 13.11 0.43
C LYS A 420 -15.92 13.94 -0.82
N ILE A 421 -15.16 15.02 -0.95
CA ILE A 421 -15.20 15.94 -2.07
C ILE A 421 -13.80 16.03 -2.67
N ASP A 422 -13.63 15.41 -3.82
CA ASP A 422 -12.38 15.33 -4.58
C ASP A 422 -12.72 15.49 -6.06
N VAL A 423 -12.99 16.72 -6.46
CA VAL A 423 -13.53 17.07 -7.78
C VAL A 423 -12.58 17.97 -8.56
N GLU A 424 -11.30 17.92 -8.18
CA GLU A 424 -10.14 18.44 -8.92
C GLU A 424 -10.31 19.90 -9.36
N GLY A 425 -10.61 20.78 -8.41
CA GLY A 425 -10.77 22.23 -8.59
C GLY A 425 -12.22 22.73 -8.64
N SER A 426 -13.19 21.83 -8.66
CA SER A 426 -14.63 22.19 -8.67
C SER A 426 -15.25 22.21 -7.27
N GLU A 427 -14.42 22.18 -6.22
CA GLU A 427 -14.89 21.98 -4.84
C GLU A 427 -15.85 23.08 -4.39
N VAL A 428 -15.56 24.32 -4.74
CA VAL A 428 -16.40 25.46 -4.37
C VAL A 428 -17.77 25.38 -5.05
N ASP A 429 -17.80 25.01 -6.33
CA ASP A 429 -19.06 24.88 -7.08
C ASP A 429 -19.90 23.73 -6.51
N PHE A 430 -19.25 22.61 -6.15
CA PHE A 430 -19.91 21.53 -5.42
C PHE A 430 -20.57 22.06 -4.14
N LEU A 431 -19.82 22.81 -3.32
CA LEU A 431 -20.30 23.31 -2.03
C LEU A 431 -21.49 24.27 -2.20
N GLU A 432 -21.44 25.15 -3.21
CA GLU A 432 -22.55 26.06 -3.56
C GLU A 432 -23.80 25.30 -4.03
N GLY A 433 -23.65 24.13 -4.65
CA GLY A 433 -24.75 23.26 -5.08
C GLY A 433 -25.28 22.27 -4.02
N ALA A 434 -24.70 22.25 -2.83
CA ALA A 434 -24.96 21.24 -1.79
C ALA A 434 -25.30 21.85 -0.41
N ILE A 435 -25.69 23.13 -0.35
CA ILE A 435 -25.91 23.88 0.90
C ILE A 435 -26.88 23.17 1.86
N SER A 436 -27.98 22.64 1.35
CA SER A 436 -29.01 21.97 2.15
C SER A 436 -28.50 20.64 2.70
N HIS A 437 -27.73 19.91 1.90
CA HIS A 437 -27.08 18.67 2.34
C HIS A 437 -25.95 18.93 3.35
N LEU A 438 -25.19 20.02 3.21
CA LEU A 438 -24.19 20.44 4.18
C LEU A 438 -24.82 20.84 5.53
N ALA A 439 -26.01 21.43 5.48
CA ALA A 439 -26.79 21.80 6.67
C ALA A 439 -27.42 20.59 7.39
N PHE A 440 -27.36 19.39 6.82
CA PHE A 440 -27.98 18.21 7.41
C PHE A 440 -27.39 17.92 8.80
N GLU A 441 -28.27 17.74 9.80
CA GLU A 441 -27.87 17.65 11.20
C GLU A 441 -26.89 16.50 11.46
N LYS A 442 -27.14 15.33 10.85
CA LYS A 442 -26.32 14.12 11.07
C LYS A 442 -25.07 14.01 10.20
N LEU A 443 -24.81 14.98 9.30
CA LEU A 443 -23.52 15.10 8.64
C LEU A 443 -22.48 15.48 9.69
N HIS A 444 -21.60 14.55 10.06
CA HIS A 444 -20.64 14.77 11.16
C HIS A 444 -19.25 15.13 10.67
N THR A 445 -18.86 14.63 9.49
CA THR A 445 -17.53 14.82 8.91
C THR A 445 -17.62 15.10 7.41
N LEU A 446 -16.79 16.04 6.95
CA LEU A 446 -16.55 16.30 5.54
C LEU A 446 -15.06 16.27 5.26
N GLN A 447 -14.67 15.44 4.30
CA GLN A 447 -13.33 15.34 3.75
C GLN A 447 -13.27 16.10 2.43
N ILE A 448 -12.27 16.96 2.26
CA ILE A 448 -12.15 17.77 1.06
C ILE A 448 -10.68 18.03 0.71
N GLU A 449 -10.36 17.89 -0.58
CA GLU A 449 -9.07 18.24 -1.15
C GLU A 449 -9.14 19.64 -1.76
N LEU A 450 -8.42 20.61 -1.19
CA LEU A 450 -8.56 22.03 -1.58
C LEU A 450 -7.24 22.63 -2.04
N TYR A 451 -7.19 23.06 -3.30
CA TYR A 451 -6.08 23.91 -3.76
C TYR A 451 -6.01 25.22 -2.94
N PRO A 452 -4.81 25.73 -2.67
CA PRO A 452 -4.62 26.97 -1.89
C PRO A 452 -5.48 28.14 -2.37
N GLU A 453 -5.64 28.32 -3.67
CA GLU A 453 -6.47 29.40 -4.25
C GLU A 453 -7.96 29.30 -3.92
N TYR A 454 -8.49 28.09 -3.70
CA TYR A 454 -9.91 27.88 -3.39
C TYR A 454 -10.18 27.79 -1.89
N PHE A 455 -9.13 27.65 -1.07
CA PHE A 455 -9.25 27.43 0.37
C PHE A 455 -10.13 28.50 1.05
N ASP A 456 -9.82 29.78 0.87
CA ASP A 456 -10.54 30.87 1.56
C ASP A 456 -12.03 30.94 1.20
N LYS A 457 -12.39 30.56 -0.04
CA LYS A 457 -13.79 30.58 -0.49
C LYS A 457 -14.53 29.34 0.05
N ALA A 458 -13.95 28.15 -0.08
CA ALA A 458 -14.51 26.92 0.47
C ALA A 458 -14.65 26.98 2.00
N HIS A 459 -13.61 27.46 2.68
CA HIS A 459 -13.57 27.59 4.14
C HIS A 459 -14.69 28.50 4.66
N ARG A 460 -14.94 29.64 4.00
CA ARG A 460 -16.05 30.54 4.35
C ARG A 460 -17.43 29.89 4.24
N ILE A 461 -17.64 29.01 3.26
CA ILE A 461 -18.90 28.27 3.12
C ILE A 461 -19.02 27.26 4.27
N LEU A 462 -17.97 26.46 4.48
CA LEU A 462 -17.95 25.33 5.42
C LEU A 462 -18.03 25.76 6.90
N LEU A 463 -17.51 26.94 7.26
CA LEU A 463 -17.64 27.48 8.62
C LEU A 463 -19.09 27.75 9.06
N ASN A 464 -20.05 27.78 8.13
CA ASN A 464 -21.47 27.87 8.49
C ASN A 464 -22.03 26.54 9.03
N PHE A 465 -21.35 25.41 8.77
CA PHE A 465 -21.87 24.07 9.04
C PHE A 465 -20.97 23.24 9.97
N PHE A 466 -19.68 23.55 10.02
CA PHE A 466 -18.67 22.83 10.79
C PHE A 466 -17.93 23.76 11.75
N THR A 467 -17.62 23.24 12.94
CA THR A 467 -16.97 24.01 14.00
C THR A 467 -15.45 23.87 13.97
N PHE A 468 -14.94 22.71 13.56
CA PHE A 468 -13.52 22.40 13.57
C PHE A 468 -13.03 22.05 12.17
N VAL A 469 -11.80 22.45 11.88
CA VAL A 469 -11.09 22.12 10.64
C VAL A 469 -9.66 21.70 10.96
N TYR A 470 -9.18 20.68 10.26
CA TYR A 470 -7.82 20.17 10.38
C TYR A 470 -7.23 19.94 9.00
N ARG A 471 -5.95 20.24 8.83
CA ARG A 471 -5.18 19.71 7.71
C ARG A 471 -4.72 18.32 8.09
N VAL A 472 -4.85 17.35 7.18
CA VAL A 472 -4.57 15.95 7.46
C VAL A 472 -3.35 15.46 6.70
N GLY A 473 -2.52 14.66 7.37
CA GLY A 473 -1.41 13.92 6.77
C GLY A 473 -1.31 12.52 7.36
N ILE A 474 -0.31 11.76 6.92
CA ILE A 474 -0.06 10.41 7.42
C ILE A 474 1.27 10.39 8.18
N ASP A 475 1.25 9.90 9.42
CA ASP A 475 2.44 9.37 10.06
C ASP A 475 2.69 7.99 9.46
N TYR A 476 3.63 7.89 8.54
CA TYR A 476 3.89 6.64 7.86
C TYR A 476 4.73 5.65 8.71
N LEU A 477 5.23 6.03 9.90
CA LEU A 477 5.90 5.11 10.82
C LEU A 477 4.85 4.37 11.64
N GLU A 478 3.92 5.14 12.21
CA GLU A 478 2.83 4.63 13.04
C GLU A 478 1.62 4.17 12.23
N ASN A 479 1.58 4.53 10.94
CA ASN A 479 0.45 4.30 10.03
C ASN A 479 -0.86 4.86 10.60
N LYS A 480 -0.81 6.14 11.01
CA LYS A 480 -1.91 6.88 11.65
C LYS A 480 -2.08 8.25 11.02
N LEU A 481 -3.25 8.84 11.18
CA LEU A 481 -3.50 10.22 10.76
C LEU A 481 -2.81 11.21 11.69
N ILE A 482 -2.24 12.25 11.09
CA ILE A 482 -1.76 13.44 11.79
C ILE A 482 -2.73 14.58 11.50
N PHE A 483 -3.20 15.24 12.55
CA PHE A 483 -4.07 16.41 12.47
C PHE A 483 -3.28 17.69 12.78
N LEU A 484 -3.05 18.47 11.75
CA LEU A 484 -2.32 19.74 11.81
C LEU A 484 -3.29 20.91 11.94
N SER A 485 -2.89 21.95 12.68
CA SER A 485 -3.60 23.23 12.68
C SER A 485 -3.56 23.84 11.29
N VAL A 486 -4.66 24.51 10.92
CA VAL A 486 -4.72 25.29 9.69
C VAL A 486 -3.95 26.59 9.90
N ASP A 487 -2.63 26.58 9.65
CA ASP A 487 -1.82 27.79 9.68
C ASP A 487 -2.04 28.62 8.42
N LYS A 488 -2.32 29.93 8.59
CA LYS A 488 -2.55 30.90 7.52
C LYS A 488 -1.30 31.20 6.67
N ASN A 489 -0.12 30.75 7.10
CA ASN A 489 1.13 30.96 6.38
C ASN A 489 1.37 29.83 5.36
N ILE A 490 0.54 29.79 4.33
CA ILE A 490 0.55 28.84 3.20
C ILE A 490 1.74 29.09 2.23
N ASN A 491 2.78 29.80 2.65
CA ASN A 491 3.88 30.21 1.76
C ASN A 491 5.00 29.16 1.57
N ASN A 492 4.93 28.01 2.24
CA ASN A 492 5.84 26.88 2.01
C ASN A 492 5.12 25.71 1.30
N TYR A 493 4.16 26.01 0.41
CA TYR A 493 3.61 25.00 -0.48
C TYR A 493 4.60 24.72 -1.60
N ASP A 494 5.20 23.53 -1.59
CA ASP A 494 5.81 22.98 -2.78
C ASP A 494 4.71 22.86 -3.84
N LYS A 495 4.95 23.27 -5.08
CA LYS A 495 3.95 23.21 -6.17
C LYS A 495 3.75 21.77 -6.64
N SER A 496 3.52 20.84 -5.71
CA SER A 496 3.10 19.47 -5.97
C SER A 496 1.63 19.49 -6.42
N PHE A 497 1.29 18.64 -7.39
CA PHE A 497 -0.06 18.52 -7.96
C PHE A 497 -1.14 18.15 -6.93
N GLN A 498 -0.77 17.48 -5.83
CA GLN A 498 -1.74 17.07 -4.82
C GLN A 498 -2.14 18.24 -3.92
N PRO A 499 -3.41 18.68 -3.96
CA PRO A 499 -3.92 19.66 -3.02
C PRO A 499 -3.86 19.10 -1.59
N PRO A 500 -3.68 19.96 -0.57
CA PRO A 500 -3.73 19.51 0.80
C PRO A 500 -5.14 19.02 1.16
N MET A 501 -5.18 17.93 1.91
CA MET A 501 -6.43 17.36 2.41
C MET A 501 -6.86 18.01 3.73
N TYR A 502 -8.14 18.35 3.81
CA TYR A 502 -8.77 18.91 5.00
C TYR A 502 -9.92 18.06 5.48
N ILE A 503 -10.09 18.02 6.79
CA ILE A 503 -11.23 17.40 7.46
C ILE A 503 -11.97 18.47 8.26
N TYR A 504 -13.25 18.62 7.96
CA TYR A 504 -14.19 19.47 8.68
C TYR A 504 -15.08 18.59 9.56
N THR A 505 -15.26 18.98 10.83
CA THR A 505 -16.02 18.21 11.81
C THR A 505 -16.89 19.11 12.69
N LYS A 506 -18.02 18.58 13.15
CA LYS A 506 -18.89 19.26 14.12
C LYS A 506 -18.41 19.12 15.57
N SER A 507 -17.60 18.11 15.85
CA SER A 507 -17.02 17.83 17.17
C SER A 507 -15.50 17.82 17.12
N GLU A 508 -14.86 18.28 18.19
CA GLU A 508 -13.40 18.30 18.30
C GLU A 508 -12.82 16.87 18.20
N ILE A 509 -11.72 16.72 17.46
CA ILE A 509 -10.98 15.46 17.39
C ILE A 509 -10.08 15.39 18.63
N LYS A 510 -10.28 14.38 19.47
CA LYS A 510 -9.40 14.13 20.61
C LYS A 510 -8.03 13.71 20.10
N LYS A 511 -7.03 14.58 20.25
CA LYS A 511 -5.62 14.24 19.97
C LYS A 511 -5.19 13.18 20.97
N ASN A 512 -4.89 11.98 20.50
CA ASN A 512 -4.26 10.91 21.28
C ASN A 512 -2.76 11.11 21.35
#